data_AF-A0A2V2RY60-F1
#
_entry.id   AF-A0A2V2RY60-F1
#
_cell.length_a   1.000
_cell.length_b   1.000
_cell.length_c   1.000
_cell.angle_alpha   90.00
_cell.angle_beta   90.00
_cell.angle_gamma   90.00
#
_symmetry.space_group_name_H-M   'P 1'
#
loop_
_entity.id
_entity.type
_entity.pdbx_description
1 polymer ?
#
loop_
_entity_poly.entity_id
_entity_poly.type
_entity_poly.pdbx_seq_one_letter_code
_entity_poly.pdbx_strand_id
1 'polypeptide(L)'
;MQGQTTRETTLKWAAGGSAMGAVAALATMALAIVGLAGLFSSTLAGIATIVVGAAILLEGGAIGASAFPAATEYEAAAGAGLSAGFLGGLTGIVLGILALLGVSSEALLSVALIVLGASFLFSGAPMAFRGYLFAGAASGQIMLGLGAVILGILAVTGSNLVLVLVGLLALGAGALFGGSAHGARFMSETRQYET
;
A
#
# COMPACT_ATOMS: atom_id res chain seq x y z
N MET A 1 28.15 -7.48 -24.56
CA MET A 1 26.89 -8.27 -24.57
C MET A 1 26.38 -8.66 -23.16
N GLN A 2 26.86 -8.06 -22.06
CA GLN A 2 26.41 -8.39 -20.68
C GLN A 2 25.28 -7.50 -20.14
N GLY A 3 24.83 -6.48 -20.89
CA GLY A 3 23.84 -5.50 -20.40
C GLY A 3 22.36 -5.89 -20.59
N GLN A 4 22.05 -6.97 -21.32
CA GLN A 4 20.65 -7.33 -21.63
C GLN A 4 20.00 -8.26 -20.59
N THR A 5 20.77 -9.17 -19.96
CA THR A 5 20.23 -10.18 -19.03
C THR A 5 19.76 -9.63 -17.68
N THR A 6 20.39 -8.55 -17.19
CA THR A 6 19.99 -7.89 -15.94
C THR A 6 18.72 -7.05 -16.10
N ARG A 7 18.49 -6.48 -17.29
CA ARG A 7 17.29 -5.67 -17.57
C ARG A 7 16.02 -6.54 -17.64
N GLU A 8 16.09 -7.70 -18.28
CA GLU A 8 14.95 -8.61 -18.38
C GLU A 8 14.51 -9.16 -17.02
N THR A 9 15.46 -9.40 -16.11
CA THR A 9 15.15 -9.85 -14.75
C THR A 9 14.52 -8.71 -13.94
N THR A 10 15.09 -7.50 -13.93
CA THR A 10 14.48 -6.36 -13.22
C THR A 10 13.08 -6.00 -13.74
N LEU A 11 12.86 -6.10 -15.06
CA LEU A 11 11.54 -5.86 -15.68
C LEU A 11 10.50 -6.91 -15.24
N LYS A 12 10.88 -8.19 -15.14
CA LYS A 12 9.99 -9.25 -14.65
C LYS A 12 9.61 -9.06 -13.17
N TRP A 13 10.56 -8.64 -12.33
CA TRP A 13 10.31 -8.37 -10.92
C TRP A 13 9.40 -7.14 -10.70
N ALA A 14 9.62 -6.07 -11.46
CA ALA A 14 8.77 -4.87 -11.40
C ALA A 14 7.33 -5.15 -11.89
N ALA A 15 7.17 -5.93 -12.96
CA ALA A 15 5.85 -6.33 -13.46
C ALA A 15 5.10 -7.24 -12.47
N GLY A 16 5.80 -8.13 -11.76
CA GLY A 16 5.20 -9.01 -10.75
C GLY A 16 4.63 -8.26 -9.54
N GLY A 17 5.33 -7.22 -9.06
CA GLY A 17 4.87 -6.39 -7.94
C GLY A 17 3.56 -5.66 -8.22
N SER A 18 3.42 -5.08 -9.42
CA SER A 18 2.20 -4.35 -9.81
C SER A 18 0.97 -5.27 -9.94
N ALA A 19 1.14 -6.49 -10.47
CA ALA A 19 0.05 -7.47 -10.55
C ALA A 19 -0.42 -7.92 -9.16
N MET A 20 0.52 -8.19 -8.24
CA MET A 20 0.18 -8.56 -6.87
C MET A 20 -0.52 -7.43 -6.11
N GLY A 21 -0.09 -6.18 -6.30
CA GLY A 21 -0.75 -5.00 -5.75
C GLY A 21 -2.21 -4.89 -6.20
N ALA A 22 -2.48 -5.08 -7.50
CA ALA A 22 -3.85 -5.04 -8.04
C ALA A 22 -4.74 -6.15 -7.46
N VAL A 23 -4.22 -7.37 -7.34
CA VAL A 23 -4.97 -8.50 -6.73
C VAL A 23 -5.25 -8.24 -5.27
N ALA A 24 -4.26 -7.74 -4.51
CA ALA A 24 -4.45 -7.41 -3.11
C ALA A 24 -5.46 -6.27 -2.93
N ALA A 25 -5.42 -5.23 -3.78
CA ALA A 25 -6.39 -4.14 -3.77
C ALA A 25 -7.82 -4.63 -4.03
N LEU A 26 -8.01 -5.51 -5.02
CA LEU A 26 -9.30 -6.14 -5.30
C LEU A 26 -9.78 -7.02 -4.14
N ALA A 27 -8.88 -7.81 -3.54
CA ALA A 27 -9.20 -8.61 -2.36
C ALA A 27 -9.62 -7.72 -1.18
N THR A 28 -8.88 -6.64 -0.90
CA THR A 28 -9.24 -5.66 0.14
C THR A 28 -10.60 -5.03 -0.13
N MET A 29 -10.89 -4.60 -1.37
CA MET A 29 -12.22 -4.09 -1.73
C MET A 29 -13.31 -5.11 -1.44
N ALA A 30 -13.12 -6.35 -1.90
CA ALA A 30 -14.11 -7.41 -1.73
C ALA A 30 -14.37 -7.69 -0.24
N LEU A 31 -13.31 -7.82 0.57
CA LEU A 31 -13.44 -8.02 2.01
C LEU A 31 -14.10 -6.84 2.71
N ALA A 32 -13.78 -5.61 2.31
CA ALA A 32 -14.40 -4.41 2.87
C ALA A 32 -15.89 -4.34 2.54
N ILE A 33 -16.29 -4.64 1.29
CA ILE A 33 -17.70 -4.68 0.86
C ILE A 33 -18.47 -5.75 1.64
N VAL A 34 -17.91 -6.96 1.78
CA VAL A 34 -18.55 -8.05 2.52
C VAL A 34 -18.65 -7.73 4.01
N GLY A 35 -17.62 -7.11 4.60
CA GLY A 35 -17.67 -6.63 5.98
C GLY A 35 -18.74 -5.56 6.19
N LEU A 36 -18.88 -4.63 5.22
CA LEU A 36 -19.87 -3.56 5.25
C LEU A 36 -21.31 -4.09 5.14
N ALA A 37 -21.49 -5.24 4.48
CA ALA A 37 -22.77 -5.95 4.45
C ALA A 37 -23.16 -6.60 5.79
N GLY A 38 -22.29 -6.52 6.81
CA GLY A 38 -22.55 -6.98 8.17
C GLY A 38 -22.12 -8.42 8.46
N LEU A 39 -21.49 -9.10 7.50
CA LEU A 39 -20.98 -10.46 7.69
C LEU A 39 -19.62 -10.44 8.38
N PHE A 40 -19.52 -10.99 9.59
CA PHE A 40 -18.26 -11.16 10.33
C PHE A 40 -17.32 -9.93 10.25
N SER A 41 -17.89 -8.75 10.45
CA SER A 41 -17.26 -7.47 10.12
C SER A 41 -15.89 -7.27 10.77
N SER A 42 -15.70 -7.72 12.01
CA SER A 42 -14.43 -7.58 12.73
C SER A 42 -13.33 -8.47 12.14
N THR A 43 -13.67 -9.73 11.83
CA THR A 43 -12.72 -10.71 11.27
C THR A 43 -12.33 -10.30 9.85
N LEU A 44 -13.28 -9.88 9.03
CA LEU A 44 -13.00 -9.43 7.67
C LEU A 44 -12.17 -8.15 7.63
N ALA A 45 -12.42 -7.21 8.54
CA ALA A 45 -11.57 -6.02 8.69
C ALA A 45 -10.13 -6.40 9.07
N GLY A 46 -9.94 -7.34 10.00
CA GLY A 46 -8.63 -7.88 10.35
C GLY A 46 -7.91 -8.48 9.15
N ILE A 47 -8.57 -9.37 8.40
CA ILE A 47 -7.96 -9.97 7.19
C ILE A 47 -7.66 -8.89 6.14
N ALA A 48 -8.58 -7.94 5.93
CA ALA A 48 -8.36 -6.84 4.98
C ALA A 48 -7.15 -5.98 5.35
N THR A 49 -6.95 -5.66 6.64
CA THR A 49 -5.76 -4.92 7.09
C THR A 49 -4.46 -5.68 6.82
N ILE A 50 -4.45 -7.02 6.98
CA ILE A 50 -3.29 -7.86 6.66
C ILE A 50 -3.01 -7.83 5.15
N VAL A 51 -4.05 -7.97 4.32
CA VAL A 51 -3.91 -7.95 2.85
C VAL A 51 -3.35 -6.61 2.37
N VAL A 52 -3.88 -5.49 2.87
CA VAL A 52 -3.35 -4.15 2.54
C VAL A 52 -1.91 -4.02 3.04
N GLY A 53 -1.64 -4.43 4.28
CA GLY A 53 -0.31 -4.34 4.86
C GLY A 53 0.73 -5.14 4.07
N ALA A 54 0.39 -6.36 3.66
CA ALA A 54 1.23 -7.21 2.81
C ALA A 54 1.47 -6.58 1.44
N ALA A 55 0.45 -6.00 0.81
CA ALA A 55 0.58 -5.32 -0.48
C ALA A 55 1.58 -4.15 -0.39
N ILE A 56 1.39 -3.26 0.61
CA ILE A 56 2.26 -2.10 0.81
C ILE A 56 3.69 -2.55 1.18
N LEU A 57 3.83 -3.64 1.94
CA LEU A 57 5.15 -4.16 2.31
C LEU A 57 5.91 -4.69 1.08
N LEU A 58 5.24 -5.40 0.18
CA LEU A 58 5.83 -5.89 -1.07
C LEU A 58 6.23 -4.73 -1.99
N GLU A 59 5.37 -3.73 -2.13
CA GLU A 59 5.66 -2.53 -2.94
C GLU A 59 6.81 -1.70 -2.33
N GLY A 60 6.75 -1.44 -1.02
CA GLY A 60 7.73 -0.65 -0.28
C GLY A 60 9.10 -1.33 -0.17
N GLY A 61 9.15 -2.67 -0.13
CA GLY A 61 10.37 -3.47 -0.13
C GLY A 61 11.09 -3.46 -1.48
N ALA A 62 10.35 -3.56 -2.58
CA ALA A 62 10.93 -3.51 -3.93
C ALA A 62 11.61 -2.16 -4.23
N ILE A 63 10.98 -1.05 -3.82
CA ILE A 63 11.54 0.30 -4.00
C ILE A 63 12.81 0.46 -3.15
N GLY A 64 12.80 0.02 -1.89
CA GLY A 64 13.96 0.05 -1.00
C GLY A 64 15.16 -0.72 -1.55
N ALA A 65 14.93 -1.90 -2.13
CA ALA A 65 15.98 -2.73 -2.73
C ALA A 65 16.57 -2.13 -4.02
N SER A 66 15.79 -1.32 -4.76
CA SER A 66 16.23 -0.68 -6.01
C SER A 66 17.01 0.62 -5.81
N ALA A 67 16.82 1.31 -4.67
CA ALA A 67 17.41 2.62 -4.40
C ALA A 67 18.89 2.54 -3.99
N PHE A 68 19.33 1.41 -3.44
CA PHE A 68 20.70 1.16 -3.03
C PHE A 68 21.16 -0.19 -3.58
N PRO A 69 21.93 -0.24 -4.69
CA PRO A 69 22.55 -1.48 -5.11
C PRO A 69 23.55 -1.90 -4.04
N ALA A 70 23.19 -2.92 -3.26
CA ALA A 70 23.99 -3.40 -2.17
C ALA A 70 25.31 -4.02 -2.67
N ALA A 71 26.44 -3.63 -2.08
CA ALA A 71 27.73 -4.25 -2.35
C ALA A 71 27.90 -5.57 -1.58
N THR A 72 27.13 -5.80 -0.51
CA THR A 72 27.13 -6.99 0.34
C THR A 72 25.72 -7.38 0.82
N GLU A 73 25.43 -8.65 1.13
CA GLU A 73 24.12 -9.10 1.67
C GLU A 73 23.71 -8.35 2.95
N TYR A 74 24.68 -7.95 3.78
CA TYR A 74 24.45 -7.20 5.00
C TYR A 74 24.03 -5.74 4.71
N GLU A 75 24.59 -5.13 3.66
CA GLU A 75 24.15 -3.82 3.14
C GLU A 75 22.86 -3.91 2.31
N ALA A 76 22.50 -5.08 1.76
CA ALA A 76 21.18 -5.29 1.16
C ALA A 76 20.09 -5.29 2.24
N ALA A 77 20.37 -5.92 3.38
CA ALA A 77 19.50 -5.92 4.55
C ALA A 77 19.45 -4.56 5.27
N ALA A 78 20.58 -3.83 5.33
CA ALA A 78 20.67 -2.53 6.00
C ALA A 78 20.33 -1.33 5.07
N GLY A 79 20.52 -1.48 3.76
CA GLY A 79 20.33 -0.47 2.71
C GLY A 79 18.99 -0.55 1.99
N ALA A 80 18.18 -1.59 2.24
CA ALA A 80 16.75 -1.52 2.03
C ALA A 80 16.15 -0.51 3.01
N GLY A 81 16.33 0.78 2.71
CA GLY A 81 15.89 1.88 3.57
C GLY A 81 14.43 1.67 3.96
N LEU A 82 14.16 1.72 5.27
CA LEU A 82 12.82 1.57 5.84
C LEU A 82 11.92 2.68 5.28
N SER A 83 11.28 2.39 4.14
CA SER A 83 10.31 3.30 3.56
C SER A 83 9.10 3.38 4.49
N ALA A 84 8.42 4.52 4.51
CA ALA A 84 7.17 4.68 5.28
C ALA A 84 6.12 3.62 4.89
N GLY A 85 6.15 3.15 3.64
CA GLY A 85 5.37 2.01 3.16
C GLY A 85 5.77 0.71 3.83
N PHE A 86 7.07 0.36 3.85
CA PHE A 86 7.55 -0.87 4.47
C PHE A 86 7.18 -0.96 5.96
N LEU A 87 7.46 0.11 6.72
CA LEU A 87 7.07 0.20 8.13
C LEU A 87 5.55 0.11 8.32
N GLY A 88 4.79 0.87 7.53
CA GLY A 88 3.33 0.84 7.60
C GLY A 88 2.72 -0.51 7.25
N GLY A 89 3.27 -1.19 6.25
CA GLY A 89 2.85 -2.52 5.84
C GLY A 89 3.10 -3.55 6.94
N LEU A 90 4.30 -3.53 7.53
CA LEU A 90 4.64 -4.43 8.64
C LEU A 90 3.79 -4.15 9.88
N THR A 91 3.61 -2.89 10.24
CA THR A 91 2.72 -2.48 11.33
C THR A 91 1.27 -2.88 11.04
N GLY A 92 0.77 -2.70 9.81
CA GLY A 92 -0.56 -3.11 9.41
C GLY A 92 -0.80 -4.62 9.55
N ILE A 93 0.18 -5.44 9.16
CA ILE A 93 0.14 -6.90 9.34
C ILE A 93 0.07 -7.25 10.83
N VAL A 94 0.95 -6.68 11.65
CA VAL A 94 0.99 -6.96 13.10
C VAL A 94 -0.32 -6.55 13.77
N LEU A 95 -0.84 -5.36 13.48
CA LEU A 95 -2.10 -4.87 14.03
C LEU A 95 -3.30 -5.72 13.56
N GLY A 96 -3.29 -6.15 12.31
CA GLY A 96 -4.31 -7.06 11.77
C GLY A 96 -4.30 -8.44 12.45
N ILE A 97 -3.11 -9.01 12.67
CA ILE A 97 -2.96 -10.26 13.42
C ILE A 97 -3.47 -10.09 14.85
N LEU A 98 -3.06 -9.03 15.54
CA LEU A 98 -3.53 -8.75 16.92
C LEU A 98 -5.06 -8.57 16.98
N ALA A 99 -5.64 -7.91 15.98
CA ALA A 99 -7.10 -7.75 15.87
C ALA A 99 -7.80 -9.11 15.66
N LEU A 100 -7.23 -10.02 14.86
CA LEU A 100 -7.74 -11.38 14.66
C LEU A 100 -7.59 -12.26 15.91
N LEU A 101 -6.57 -12.02 16.73
CA LEU A 101 -6.42 -12.67 18.04
C LEU A 101 -7.42 -12.14 19.09
N GLY A 102 -8.26 -11.17 18.74
CA GLY A 102 -9.29 -10.62 19.62
C GLY A 102 -8.76 -9.63 20.65
N VAL A 103 -7.50 -9.18 20.54
CA VAL A 103 -7.00 -8.07 21.34
C VAL A 103 -7.70 -6.81 20.84
N SER A 104 -8.49 -6.15 21.70
CA SER A 104 -9.16 -4.85 21.47
C SER A 104 -9.41 -4.50 20.00
N SER A 105 -10.14 -5.37 19.28
CA SER A 105 -10.17 -5.42 17.81
C SER A 105 -10.58 -4.07 17.18
N GLU A 106 -11.56 -3.39 17.78
CA GLU A 106 -12.05 -2.08 17.31
C GLU A 106 -10.98 -0.98 17.35
N ALA A 107 -10.22 -0.90 18.45
CA ALA A 107 -9.17 0.10 18.60
C ALA A 107 -7.97 -0.21 17.69
N LEU A 108 -7.56 -1.49 17.64
CA LEU A 108 -6.41 -1.93 16.84
C LEU A 108 -6.64 -1.72 15.34
N LEU A 109 -7.85 -2.00 14.84
CA LEU A 109 -8.21 -1.75 13.45
C LEU A 109 -8.24 -0.26 13.10
N SER A 110 -8.72 0.57 14.03
CA SER A 110 -8.72 2.03 13.85
C SER A 110 -7.31 2.60 13.80
N VAL A 111 -6.43 2.14 14.70
CA VAL A 111 -5.01 2.51 14.68
C VAL A 111 -4.32 1.99 13.42
N ALA A 112 -4.64 0.78 12.97
CA ALA A 112 -4.10 0.23 11.72
C ALA A 112 -4.47 1.12 10.53
N LEU A 113 -5.72 1.59 10.45
CA LEU A 113 -6.16 2.50 9.40
C LEU A 113 -5.41 3.84 9.43
N ILE A 114 -5.14 4.39 10.62
CA ILE A 114 -4.34 5.62 10.77
C ILE A 114 -2.92 5.41 10.24
N VAL A 115 -2.27 4.31 10.62
CA VAL A 115 -0.90 4.01 10.20
C VAL A 115 -0.84 3.77 8.69
N LEU A 116 -1.77 2.98 8.15
CA LEU A 116 -1.88 2.73 6.70
C LEU A 116 -2.13 4.03 5.91
N GLY A 117 -3.01 4.90 6.41
CA GLY A 117 -3.27 6.22 5.83
C GLY A 117 -2.04 7.14 5.87
N ALA A 118 -1.31 7.15 6.99
CA ALA A 118 -0.06 7.89 7.13
C ALA A 118 1.00 7.39 6.14
N SER A 119 1.15 6.08 5.98
CA SER A 119 2.07 5.49 4.99
C SER A 119 1.71 5.89 3.56
N PHE A 120 0.43 5.94 3.21
CA PHE A 120 -0.03 6.46 1.92
C PHE A 120 0.31 7.95 1.72
N LEU A 121 0.15 8.75 2.77
CA LEU A 121 0.46 10.18 2.77
C LEU A 121 1.97 10.42 2.56
N PHE A 122 2.82 9.66 3.24
CA PHE A 122 4.27 9.73 3.07
C PHE A 122 4.76 9.19 1.72
N SER A 123 4.05 8.21 1.13
CA SER A 123 4.37 7.69 -0.20
C SER A 123 4.24 8.75 -1.30
N GLY A 124 3.27 9.68 -1.18
CA GLY A 124 3.07 10.79 -2.14
C GLY A 124 3.90 12.05 -1.88
N ALA A 125 4.53 12.17 -0.70
CA ALA A 125 5.21 13.39 -0.24
C ALA A 125 6.37 13.91 -1.15
N PRO A 126 7.20 13.06 -1.78
CA PRO A 126 8.31 13.55 -2.62
C PRO A 126 7.83 14.33 -3.86
N MET A 127 6.65 13.99 -4.37
CA MET A 127 6.06 14.64 -5.56
C MET A 127 5.39 15.97 -5.19
N ALA A 128 4.76 16.04 -4.02
CA ALA A 128 4.15 17.26 -3.50
C ALA A 128 5.18 18.34 -3.15
N PHE A 129 6.33 17.94 -2.58
CA PHE A 129 7.40 18.87 -2.21
C PHE A 129 8.09 19.53 -3.42
N ARG A 130 8.05 18.89 -4.61
CA ARG A 130 8.58 19.44 -5.87
C ARG A 130 7.61 20.41 -6.58
N GLY A 131 6.52 20.84 -5.93
CA GLY A 131 5.59 21.83 -6.49
C GLY A 131 4.58 21.29 -7.50
N TYR A 132 4.59 19.98 -7.77
CA TYR A 132 3.62 19.31 -8.65
C TYR A 132 2.31 18.96 -7.92
N LEU A 133 1.82 19.85 -7.07
CA LEU A 133 0.53 19.71 -6.35
C LEU A 133 -0.66 19.45 -7.28
N PHE A 134 -0.50 19.75 -8.58
CA PHE A 134 -1.53 19.60 -9.62
C PHE A 134 -1.21 18.55 -10.70
N ALA A 135 -0.16 17.74 -10.56
CA ALA A 135 0.01 16.56 -11.39
C ALA A 135 -0.98 15.50 -10.91
N GLY A 136 -2.15 15.41 -11.58
CA GLY A 136 -3.40 14.81 -11.09
C GLY A 136 -3.38 13.39 -10.50
N ALA A 137 -2.29 12.63 -10.60
CA ALA A 137 -2.13 11.34 -9.93
C ALA A 137 -1.56 11.45 -8.50
N ALA A 138 -0.72 12.44 -8.21
CA ALA A 138 -0.01 12.55 -6.92
C ALA A 138 -0.88 13.19 -5.81
N SER A 139 -1.80 14.09 -6.18
CA SER A 139 -2.72 14.71 -5.22
C SER A 139 -3.78 13.73 -4.69
N GLY A 140 -4.22 12.79 -5.53
CA GLY A 140 -5.21 11.78 -5.16
C GLY A 140 -4.73 10.87 -4.02
N GLN A 141 -3.46 10.46 -4.05
CA GLN A 141 -2.91 9.56 -3.03
C GLN A 141 -2.73 10.25 -1.67
N ILE A 142 -2.37 11.53 -1.68
CA ILE A 142 -2.28 12.35 -0.45
C ILE A 142 -3.67 12.57 0.14
N MET A 143 -4.68 12.85 -0.69
CA MET A 143 -6.08 12.98 -0.27
C MET A 143 -6.63 11.67 0.30
N LEU A 144 -6.31 10.54 -0.33
CA LEU A 144 -6.64 9.20 0.16
C LEU A 144 -6.00 8.90 1.52
N GLY A 145 -4.70 9.19 1.65
CA GLY A 145 -3.99 9.02 2.92
C GLY A 145 -4.57 9.88 4.04
N LEU A 146 -4.81 11.16 3.77
CA LEU A 146 -5.42 12.08 4.73
C LEU A 146 -6.85 11.65 5.10
N GLY A 147 -7.67 11.27 4.12
CA GLY A 147 -9.02 10.77 4.35
C GLY A 147 -9.04 9.51 5.21
N ALA A 148 -8.12 8.57 4.97
CA ALA A 148 -7.97 7.37 5.78
C ALA A 148 -7.55 7.69 7.23
N VAL A 149 -6.64 8.65 7.43
CA VAL A 149 -6.27 9.12 8.77
C VAL A 149 -7.48 9.71 9.49
N ILE A 150 -8.25 10.57 8.82
CA ILE A 150 -9.44 11.20 9.40
C ILE A 150 -10.48 10.13 9.77
N LEU A 151 -10.76 9.18 8.87
CA LEU A 151 -11.66 8.05 9.14
C LEU A 151 -11.18 7.21 10.33
N GLY A 152 -9.88 7.00 10.46
CA GLY A 152 -9.28 6.26 11.58
C GLY A 152 -9.44 6.99 12.91
N ILE A 153 -9.20 8.31 12.93
CA ILE A 153 -9.42 9.14 14.13
C ILE A 153 -10.89 9.12 14.53
N LEU A 154 -11.80 9.30 13.56
CA LEU A 154 -13.25 9.22 13.82
C LEU A 154 -13.65 7.85 14.36
N ALA A 155 -13.10 6.76 13.81
CA ALA A 155 -13.35 5.41 14.28
C ALA A 155 -12.90 5.20 15.73
N VAL A 156 -11.76 5.79 16.15
CA VAL A 156 -11.32 5.77 17.56
C VAL A 156 -12.32 6.49 18.47
N THR A 157 -12.87 7.64 18.05
CA THR A 157 -13.79 8.43 18.89
C THR A 157 -15.23 7.88 18.92
N GLY A 158 -15.67 7.19 17.87
CA GLY A 158 -17.05 6.75 17.69
C GLY A 158 -17.28 5.23 17.76
N SER A 159 -16.22 4.43 17.96
CA SER A 159 -16.22 2.95 17.99
C SER A 159 -17.03 2.32 16.84
N ASN A 160 -16.95 2.91 15.64
CA ASN A 160 -17.77 2.47 14.52
C ASN A 160 -16.92 1.75 13.48
N LEU A 161 -16.99 0.42 13.51
CA LEU A 161 -16.29 -0.49 12.60
C LEU A 161 -16.60 -0.22 11.12
N VAL A 162 -17.76 0.38 10.81
CA VAL A 162 -18.15 0.79 9.46
C VAL A 162 -17.17 1.85 8.92
N LEU A 163 -16.70 2.79 9.75
CA LEU A 163 -15.72 3.81 9.33
C LEU A 163 -14.38 3.18 8.94
N VAL A 164 -13.97 2.15 9.66
CA VAL A 164 -12.75 1.38 9.35
C VAL A 164 -12.89 0.68 8.01
N LEU A 165 -14.01 -0.01 7.78
CA LEU A 165 -14.28 -0.71 6.52
C LEU A 165 -14.37 0.24 5.33
N VAL A 166 -15.01 1.40 5.49
CA VAL A 166 -15.05 2.45 4.46
C VAL A 166 -13.64 2.98 4.18
N GLY A 167 -12.81 3.14 5.22
CA GLY A 167 -11.40 3.51 5.05
C GLY A 167 -10.59 2.46 4.30
N LEU A 168 -10.73 1.18 4.64
CA LEU A 168 -10.08 0.07 3.94
C LEU A 168 -10.54 -0.05 2.49
N LEU A 169 -11.83 0.17 2.24
CA LEU A 169 -12.39 0.22 0.89
C LEU A 169 -11.78 1.37 0.07
N ALA A 170 -11.67 2.56 0.66
CA ALA A 170 -11.06 3.71 0.01
C ALA A 170 -9.57 3.47 -0.28
N LEU A 171 -8.82 2.92 0.67
CA LEU A 171 -7.41 2.54 0.48
C LEU A 171 -7.25 1.47 -0.61
N GLY A 172 -8.11 0.46 -0.66
CA GLY A 172 -8.14 -0.54 -1.73
C GLY A 172 -8.42 0.09 -3.10
N ALA A 173 -9.38 1.02 -3.19
CA ALA A 173 -9.62 1.80 -4.40
C ALA A 173 -8.41 2.62 -4.82
N GLY A 174 -7.81 3.34 -3.88
CA GLY A 174 -6.60 4.12 -4.10
C GLY A 174 -5.44 3.28 -4.63
N ALA A 175 -5.20 2.11 -4.03
CA ALA A 175 -4.15 1.19 -4.44
C ALA A 175 -4.38 0.66 -5.86
N LEU A 176 -5.62 0.34 -6.24
CA LEU A 176 -5.96 -0.14 -7.58
C LEU A 176 -5.68 0.93 -8.66
N PHE A 177 -6.05 2.19 -8.38
CA PHE A 177 -5.76 3.30 -9.29
C PHE A 177 -4.27 3.68 -9.31
N GLY A 178 -3.57 3.57 -8.17
CA GLY A 178 -2.13 3.77 -8.09
C GLY A 178 -1.34 2.72 -8.91
N GLY A 179 -1.72 1.45 -8.81
CA GLY A 179 -1.06 0.35 -9.52
C GLY A 179 -1.23 0.42 -11.05
N SER A 180 -2.41 0.81 -11.53
CA SER A 180 -2.67 0.97 -12.98
C SER A 180 -1.87 2.12 -13.60
N ALA A 181 -1.63 3.21 -12.86
CA ALA A 181 -0.81 4.32 -13.32
C ALA A 181 0.68 3.94 -13.48
N HIS A 182 1.21 3.08 -12.60
CA HIS A 182 2.58 2.57 -12.71
C HIS A 182 2.70 1.59 -13.89
N GLY A 183 1.74 0.68 -14.07
CA GLY A 183 1.71 -0.26 -15.20
C GLY A 183 1.65 0.42 -16.57
N ALA A 184 0.86 1.50 -16.70
CA ALA A 184 0.74 2.25 -17.95
C ALA A 184 2.06 2.92 -18.39
N ARG A 185 2.91 3.34 -17.45
CA ARG A 185 4.20 3.96 -17.77
C ARG A 185 5.20 2.94 -18.30
N PHE A 186 5.24 1.74 -17.74
CA PHE A 186 6.09 0.66 -18.26
C PHE A 186 5.74 0.25 -19.69
N MET A 187 4.45 0.24 -20.04
CA MET A 187 4.01 -0.10 -21.40
C MET A 187 4.25 1.04 -22.42
N SER A 188 4.38 2.28 -21.95
CA SER A 188 4.76 3.40 -22.82
C SER A 188 6.26 3.39 -23.17
N GLU A 189 7.12 2.92 -22.26
CA GLU A 189 8.56 2.81 -22.51
C GLU A 189 8.88 1.67 -23.48
N THR A 190 8.18 0.53 -23.43
CA THR A 190 8.40 -0.55 -24.40
C THR A 190 8.06 -0.14 -25.83
N ARG A 191 7.07 0.75 -26.02
CA ARG A 191 6.64 1.22 -27.35
C ARG A 191 7.62 2.20 -28.00
N GLN A 192 8.46 2.89 -27.22
CA GLN A 192 9.44 3.83 -27.77
C GLN A 192 10.71 3.16 -28.33
N TYR A 193 10.91 1.85 -28.14
CA TYR A 193 12.05 1.11 -28.69
C TYR A 193 11.74 0.36 -29.99
N GLU A 194 10.50 0.42 -30.48
CA GLU A 194 10.08 -0.18 -31.76
C GLU A 194 10.06 0.81 -32.94
N THR A 195 10.51 2.06 -32.75
CA THR A 195 10.65 3.10 -33.80
C THR A 195 12.08 3.63 -33.86
#